data_AF-A0A0C2F7P8-F1
#
_entry.id   AF-A0A0C2F7P8-F1
#
_cell.length_a   1.000
_cell.length_b   1.000
_cell.length_c   1.000
_cell.angle_alpha   90.00
_cell.angle_beta   90.00
_cell.angle_gamma   90.00
#
_symmetry.space_group_name_H-M   'P 1'
#
loop_
_entity.id
_entity.type
_entity.pdbx_description
1 polymer ?
#
loop_
_entity_poly.entity_id
_entity_poly.type
_entity_poly.pdbx_seq_one_letter_code
_entity_poly.pdbx_strand_id
1 'polypeptide(L)'
;MTSACPLTALPHVHFCAARGVDHTQCCRAAGVQQQCLMFCDQICFKIRHMNPGKIPSTHKRPKLQSPDTTNQLTLQHLGCLDGFEGMKDCFVEHALTEYYRTKQTALEHYQRIQIN
;
A
#
# COMPACT_ATOMS: atom_id res chain seq x y z
N MET A 1 18.31 -7.16 15.84
CA MET A 1 17.51 -5.99 15.45
C MET A 1 16.05 -6.42 15.36
N THR A 2 15.29 -6.31 16.43
CA THR A 2 13.85 -6.63 16.44
C THR A 2 13.11 -5.32 16.62
N SER A 3 12.71 -4.67 15.53
CA SER A 3 11.70 -3.62 15.62
C SER A 3 10.43 -4.28 16.16
N ALA A 4 10.10 -3.98 17.41
CA ALA A 4 8.99 -4.58 18.14
C ALA A 4 7.65 -4.03 17.61
N CYS A 5 7.31 -4.34 16.37
CA CYS A 5 5.94 -4.18 15.88
C CYS A 5 5.21 -5.49 16.20
N PRO A 6 4.09 -5.45 16.94
CA PRO A 6 3.31 -6.65 17.20
C PRO A 6 2.80 -7.25 15.88
N LEU A 7 2.75 -8.58 15.76
CA LEU A 7 2.33 -9.26 14.53
C LEU A 7 0.90 -8.87 14.09
N THR A 8 0.07 -8.46 15.06
CA THR A 8 -1.27 -7.91 14.80
C THR A 8 -1.25 -6.60 14.00
N ALA A 9 -0.11 -5.92 13.90
CA ALA A 9 0.06 -4.72 13.10
C ALA A 9 0.37 -5.02 11.62
N LEU A 10 0.75 -6.25 11.26
CA LEU A 10 1.15 -6.60 9.89
C LEU A 10 0.11 -6.22 8.82
N PRO A 11 -1.20 -6.50 8.99
CA PRO A 11 -2.20 -6.08 8.01
C PRO A 11 -2.23 -4.56 7.80
N HIS A 12 -2.11 -3.80 8.89
CA HIS A 12 -2.12 -2.34 8.86
C HIS A 12 -0.86 -1.78 8.20
N VAL A 13 0.31 -2.39 8.45
CA VAL A 13 1.58 -2.01 7.82
C VAL A 13 1.50 -2.20 6.30
N HIS A 14 1.06 -3.37 5.84
CA HIS A 14 0.91 -3.64 4.40
C HIS A 14 -0.13 -2.71 3.75
N PHE A 15 -1.25 -2.46 4.42
CA PHE A 15 -2.25 -1.51 3.95
C PHE A 15 -1.67 -0.09 3.75
N CYS A 16 -0.92 0.42 4.73
CA CYS A 16 -0.27 1.72 4.61
C CYS A 16 0.81 1.73 3.53
N ALA A 17 1.59 0.65 3.39
CA ALA A 17 2.67 0.55 2.43
C ALA A 17 2.17 0.52 0.96
N ALA A 18 1.03 -0.13 0.71
CA ALA A 18 0.43 -0.21 -0.63
C ALA A 18 -0.13 1.12 -1.14
N ARG A 19 -0.29 2.15 -0.27
CA ARG A 19 -0.74 3.51 -0.65
C ARG A 19 -2.04 3.56 -1.47
N GLY A 20 -2.90 2.55 -1.34
CA GLY A 20 -4.15 2.44 -2.10
C GLY A 20 -3.98 2.08 -3.58
N VAL A 21 -2.84 1.53 -3.96
CA VAL A 21 -2.53 1.05 -5.32
C VAL A 21 -2.54 -0.48 -5.35
N ASP A 22 -3.00 -1.06 -6.46
CA ASP A 22 -2.95 -2.50 -6.69
C ASP A 22 -1.56 -2.92 -7.18
N HIS A 23 -0.82 -3.65 -6.34
CA HIS A 23 0.49 -4.18 -6.69
C HIS A 23 0.44 -5.65 -7.14
N THR A 24 -0.74 -6.26 -7.32
CA THR A 24 -0.87 -7.69 -7.68
C THR A 24 0.01 -8.09 -8.86
N GLN A 25 0.06 -7.27 -9.91
CA GLN A 25 0.86 -7.55 -11.09
C GLN A 25 2.36 -7.55 -10.77
N CYS A 26 2.84 -6.54 -10.04
CA CYS A 26 4.24 -6.45 -9.61
C CYS A 26 4.60 -7.62 -8.69
N CYS A 27 3.78 -7.87 -7.67
CA CYS A 27 4.00 -8.96 -6.72
C CYS A 27 4.06 -10.33 -7.42
N ARG A 28 3.16 -10.58 -8.38
CA ARG A 28 3.20 -11.83 -9.17
C ARG A 28 4.51 -11.96 -9.95
N ALA A 29 5.00 -10.87 -10.53
CA ALA A 29 6.29 -10.86 -11.23
C ALA A 29 7.48 -11.04 -10.28
N ALA A 30 7.39 -10.54 -9.05
CA ALA A 30 8.37 -10.70 -7.99
C ALA A 30 8.36 -12.09 -7.32
N GLY A 31 7.52 -13.03 -7.79
CA GLY A 31 7.45 -14.39 -7.26
C GLY A 31 6.64 -14.53 -5.96
N VAL A 32 5.84 -13.52 -5.59
CA VAL A 32 4.93 -13.63 -4.44
C VAL A 32 3.90 -14.71 -4.72
N GLN A 33 3.73 -15.63 -3.76
CA GLN A 33 2.82 -16.78 -3.91
C GLN A 33 1.37 -16.32 -4.09
N GLN A 34 0.57 -17.10 -4.84
CA GLN A 34 -0.78 -16.69 -5.22
C GLN A 34 -1.70 -16.40 -4.03
N GLN A 35 -1.62 -17.21 -2.97
CA GLN A 35 -2.41 -17.00 -1.74
C GLN A 35 -1.99 -15.75 -0.96
N CYS A 36 -0.82 -15.19 -1.26
CA CYS A 36 -0.27 -14.00 -0.61
C CYS A 36 -0.59 -12.71 -1.38
N LEU A 37 -1.11 -12.80 -2.60
CA LEU A 37 -1.41 -11.63 -3.43
C LEU A 37 -2.51 -10.73 -2.85
N MET A 38 -3.36 -11.26 -1.96
CA MET A 38 -4.34 -10.48 -1.18
C MET A 38 -3.70 -9.40 -0.28
N PHE A 39 -2.38 -9.45 -0.07
CA PHE A 39 -1.64 -8.42 0.66
C PHE A 39 -1.05 -7.35 -0.26
N CYS A 40 -1.03 -7.58 -1.57
CA CYS A 40 -0.50 -6.68 -2.59
C CYS A 40 -1.56 -5.71 -3.13
N ASP A 41 -2.84 -6.05 -3.03
CA ASP A 41 -3.97 -5.30 -3.59
C ASP A 41 -4.85 -4.67 -2.53
N GLN A 42 -4.30 -4.35 -1.34
CA GLN A 42 -5.05 -3.77 -0.21
C GLN A 42 -5.58 -2.34 -0.46
N ILE A 43 -6.06 -2.08 -1.68
CA ILE A 43 -7.07 -1.09 -2.03
C ILE A 43 -8.21 -1.23 -1.00
N CYS A 44 -8.43 -0.14 -0.26
CA CYS A 44 -9.50 0.00 0.71
C CYS A 44 -10.87 -0.23 0.03
N PHE A 45 -11.33 -1.49 0.00
CA PHE A 45 -12.50 -1.94 -0.73
C PHE A 45 -12.44 -1.63 -2.24
N LYS A 46 -13.05 -2.48 -3.07
CA LYS A 46 -13.39 -2.12 -4.44
C LYS A 46 -14.37 -0.93 -4.44
N ILE A 47 -13.89 0.31 -4.32
CA ILE A 47 -14.57 1.49 -4.84
C ILE A 47 -13.95 1.75 -6.22
N ARG A 48 -14.44 1.02 -7.23
CA ARG A 48 -14.32 1.53 -8.61
C ARG A 48 -14.97 2.91 -8.61
N HIS A 49 -14.27 3.89 -9.17
CA HIS A 49 -14.66 5.29 -9.36
C HIS A 49 -14.40 6.23 -8.16
N MET A 50 -13.22 6.85 -8.13
CA MET A 50 -13.04 8.13 -7.46
C MET A 50 -12.68 9.20 -8.50
N ASN A 51 -13.62 10.13 -8.69
CA ASN A 51 -13.45 11.42 -9.32
C ASN A 51 -12.75 12.36 -8.31
N PRO A 52 -11.76 13.17 -8.70
CA PRO A 52 -10.87 13.90 -7.77
C PRO A 52 -11.50 15.08 -6.99
N GLY A 53 -12.83 15.22 -6.94
CA GLY A 53 -13.51 16.43 -6.44
C GLY A 53 -14.40 16.28 -5.20
N LYS A 54 -14.53 15.09 -4.58
CA LYS A 54 -15.35 14.92 -3.37
C LYS A 54 -14.64 14.04 -2.37
N ILE A 55 -13.93 14.65 -1.43
CA ILE A 55 -13.60 14.02 -0.16
C ILE A 55 -14.84 14.20 0.72
N PRO A 56 -15.67 13.18 0.96
CA PRO A 56 -16.71 13.32 1.97
C PRO A 56 -15.98 13.22 3.32
N SER A 57 -16.04 14.28 4.14
CA SER A 57 -15.61 14.31 5.54
C SER A 57 -16.36 13.32 6.45
N THR A 58 -16.96 12.28 5.89
CA THR A 58 -17.65 11.18 6.57
C THR A 58 -16.93 9.85 6.35
N HIS A 59 -15.62 9.85 6.07
CA HIS A 59 -14.79 8.65 6.21
C HIS A 59 -14.87 8.16 7.65
N LYS A 60 -15.90 7.37 7.93
CA LYS A 60 -15.93 6.47 9.06
C LYS A 60 -14.73 5.57 8.83
N ARG A 61 -13.68 5.82 9.62
CA ARG A 61 -12.49 4.99 9.74
C ARG A 61 -12.95 3.54 9.54
N PRO A 62 -12.45 2.79 8.54
CA PRO A 62 -12.85 1.40 8.37
C PRO A 62 -12.67 0.77 9.74
N LYS A 63 -13.70 0.08 10.23
CA LYS A 63 -13.57 -0.72 11.44
C LYS A 63 -12.38 -1.63 11.14
N LEU A 64 -11.22 -1.30 11.70
CA LEU A 64 -10.12 -2.24 11.87
C LEU A 64 -10.82 -3.48 12.40
N GLN A 65 -10.76 -4.59 11.66
CA GLN A 65 -11.56 -5.77 11.94
C GLN A 65 -11.55 -6.02 13.46
N SER A 66 -12.75 -6.14 14.03
CA SER A 66 -12.93 -6.37 15.46
C SER A 66 -12.09 -7.58 15.89
N PRO A 67 -11.56 -7.56 17.13
CA PRO A 67 -10.45 -8.41 17.58
C PRO A 67 -10.67 -9.95 17.51
N ASP A 68 -11.86 -10.44 17.18
CA ASP A 68 -12.15 -11.87 17.07
C ASP A 68 -11.63 -12.54 15.78
N THR A 69 -11.21 -11.79 14.75
CA THR A 69 -10.71 -12.36 13.46
C THR A 69 -9.23 -12.07 13.19
N THR A 70 -8.58 -11.25 14.02
CA THR A 70 -7.17 -10.85 13.89
C THR A 70 -6.22 -12.04 13.88
N ASN A 71 -6.53 -13.11 14.62
CA ASN A 71 -5.68 -14.30 14.66
C ASN A 71 -5.61 -15.04 13.31
N GLN A 72 -6.70 -15.15 12.55
CA GLN A 72 -6.68 -15.89 11.28
C GLN A 72 -5.93 -15.14 10.16
N LEU A 73 -6.13 -13.82 10.04
CA LEU A 73 -5.38 -13.00 9.07
C LEU A 73 -3.91 -12.88 9.45
N THR A 74 -3.58 -12.84 10.75
CA THR A 74 -2.18 -12.80 11.22
C THR A 74 -1.47 -14.12 10.90
N LEU A 75 -2.11 -15.28 11.07
CA LEU A 75 -1.53 -16.57 10.71
C LEU A 75 -1.33 -16.71 9.19
N GLN A 76 -2.25 -16.19 8.36
CA GLN A 76 -2.06 -16.14 6.91
C GLN A 76 -0.92 -15.20 6.51
N HIS A 77 -0.77 -14.06 7.19
CA HIS A 77 0.38 -13.17 7.00
C HIS A 77 1.70 -13.86 7.32
N LEU A 78 1.76 -14.65 8.41
CA LEU A 78 2.96 -15.41 8.76
C LEU A 78 3.38 -16.38 7.66
N GLY A 79 2.42 -17.09 7.05
CA GLY A 79 2.67 -17.97 5.90
C GLY A 79 3.12 -17.24 4.63
N CYS A 80 3.00 -15.92 4.59
CA CYS A 80 3.39 -15.07 3.48
C CYS A 80 4.62 -14.21 3.74
N LEU A 81 5.23 -14.32 4.93
CA LEU A 81 6.45 -13.58 5.28
C LEU A 81 7.63 -13.94 4.37
N ASP A 82 7.70 -15.17 3.87
CA ASP A 82 8.73 -15.56 2.91
C ASP A 82 8.65 -14.75 1.60
N GLY A 83 7.46 -14.23 1.26
CA GLY A 83 7.24 -13.35 0.11
C GLY A 83 7.31 -11.85 0.45
N PHE A 84 7.60 -11.49 1.71
CA PHE A 84 7.54 -10.10 2.18
C PHE A 84 8.51 -9.18 1.44
N GLU A 85 9.73 -9.65 1.16
CA GLU A 85 10.73 -8.84 0.44
C GLU A 85 10.23 -8.47 -0.97
N GLY A 86 9.62 -9.41 -1.69
CA GLY A 86 9.03 -9.14 -3.00
C GLY A 86 7.86 -8.16 -2.94
N MET A 87 7.03 -8.23 -1.90
CA MET A 87 5.98 -7.24 -1.67
C MET A 87 6.56 -5.86 -1.37
N LYS A 88 7.55 -5.79 -0.47
CA LYS A 88 8.23 -4.55 -0.08
C LYS A 88 8.83 -3.85 -1.30
N ASP A 89 9.52 -4.58 -2.16
CA ASP A 89 10.20 -4.00 -3.32
C ASP A 89 9.19 -3.33 -4.24
N CYS A 90 8.05 -3.97 -4.50
CA CYS A 90 6.95 -3.39 -5.26
C CYS A 90 6.38 -2.11 -4.63
N PHE A 91 6.20 -2.09 -3.30
CA PHE A 91 5.68 -0.90 -2.60
C PHE A 91 6.69 0.25 -2.63
N VAL A 92 7.96 -0.04 -2.38
CA VAL A 92 9.03 0.95 -2.35
C VAL A 92 9.28 1.53 -3.74
N GLU A 93 9.34 0.69 -4.77
CA GLU A 93 9.57 1.12 -6.15
C GLU A 93 8.47 2.10 -6.60
N HIS A 94 7.22 1.80 -6.29
CA HIS A 94 6.11 2.70 -6.58
C HIS A 94 6.21 4.02 -5.80
N ALA A 95 6.50 3.95 -4.49
CA ALA A 95 6.62 5.14 -3.66
C ALA A 95 7.75 6.08 -4.14
N LEU A 96 8.90 5.52 -4.53
CA LEU A 96 10.02 6.27 -5.10
C LEU A 96 9.65 6.87 -6.46
N THR A 97 9.00 6.08 -7.33
CA THR A 97 8.57 6.54 -8.65
C THR A 97 7.65 7.77 -8.54
N GLU A 98 6.64 7.70 -7.67
CA GLU A 98 5.72 8.82 -7.47
C GLU A 98 6.41 10.03 -6.83
N TYR A 99 7.33 9.82 -5.89
CA TYR A 99 8.14 10.90 -5.32
C TYR A 99 8.95 11.64 -6.40
N TYR A 100 9.65 10.91 -7.28
CA TYR A 100 10.47 11.55 -8.30
C TYR A 100 9.64 12.23 -9.39
N ARG A 101 8.51 11.63 -9.81
CA ARG A 101 7.57 12.26 -10.76
C ARG A 101 7.02 13.58 -10.24
N THR A 102 6.55 13.58 -8.98
CA THR A 102 6.00 14.80 -8.37
C THR A 102 7.07 15.87 -8.17
N LYS A 103 8.28 15.48 -7.76
CA LYS A 103 9.43 16.39 -7.67
C LYS A 103 9.78 17.02 -9.03
N GLN A 104 9.82 16.22 -10.09
CA GLN A 104 10.12 16.71 -11.44
C GLN A 104 9.07 17.71 -11.92
N THR A 105 7.79 17.39 -11.75
CA THR A 105 6.67 18.28 -12.10
C THR A 105 6.76 19.62 -11.36
N ALA A 106 7.12 19.60 -10.07
CA ALA A 106 7.29 20.81 -9.27
C ALA A 106 8.48 21.67 -9.74
N LEU A 107 9.60 21.04 -10.12
CA LEU A 107 10.77 21.73 -10.66
C LEU A 107 10.47 22.38 -12.02
N GLU A 108 9.77 21.67 -12.91
CA GLU A 108 9.35 22.20 -14.21
C GLU A 108 8.40 23.40 -14.04
N HIS A 109 7.47 23.33 -13.08
CA HIS A 109 6.58 24.44 -12.75
C HIS A 109 7.35 25.66 -12.21
N TYR A 110 8.33 25.43 -11.33
CA TYR A 110 9.19 26.50 -10.82
C TYR A 110 9.98 27.18 -11.95
N GLN A 111 10.56 26.40 -12.86
CA GLN A 111 11.29 26.94 -14.02
C GLN A 111 10.41 27.81 -14.92
N ARG A 112 9.15 27.43 -15.15
CA ARG A 112 8.21 28.27 -15.92
C ARG A 112 7.92 29.60 -15.24
N ILE A 113 7.79 29.62 -13.91
CA ILE A 113 7.58 30.86 -13.16
C ILE A 113 8.80 31.79 -13.23
N GLN A 114 10.03 31.24 -13.27
CA GLN A 114 11.24 32.07 -13.32
C GLN A 114 11.52 32.68 -14.71
N ILE A 115 10.94 32.11 -15.78
CA ILE A 115 11.15 32.55 -17.16
C ILE A 115 10.08 33.56 -17.62
N ASN A 116 8.97 33.65 -16.89
CA ASN A 116 7.86 34.60 -17.13
C ASN A 116 7.92 35.80 -16.17
#